data_AF-A0AAW0AXF8-F1
#
_entry.id   AF-A0AAW0AXF8-F1
#
_cell.length_a   1.000
_cell.length_b   1.000
_cell.length_c   1.000
_cell.angle_alpha   90.00
_cell.angle_beta   90.00
_cell.angle_gamma   90.00
#
_symmetry.space_group_name_H-M   'P 1'
#
loop_
_entity.id
_entity.type
_entity.pdbx_description
1 polymer ?
#
loop_
_entity_poly.entity_id
_entity_poly.type
_entity_poly.pdbx_seq_one_letter_code
_entity_poly.pdbx_strand_id
1 'polypeptide(L)'
;MKAGPGDGGRVRIPDLRRKAGGVEELAVTNEQKSQWLVKEFYPARSPAATDPPHDTEYPEPLWRYEPISERILCTVVAKSKPWKATRSGTFPNSVYKFCIELLAGRLCVIYRALDSLGHEPADWRVTETIV
;
A
#
# COMPACT_ATOMS: atom_id res chain seq x y z
N MET A 1 -23.54 -36.99 14.53
CA MET A 1 -23.65 -35.54 14.29
C MET A 1 -22.33 -35.07 13.68
N LYS A 2 -22.33 -34.61 12.42
CA LYS A 2 -21.12 -34.07 11.76
C LYS A 2 -21.00 -32.58 12.10
N ALA A 3 -19.86 -32.19 12.67
CA ALA A 3 -19.55 -30.78 12.91
C ALA A 3 -19.47 -30.04 11.56
N GLY A 4 -20.15 -28.89 11.46
CA GLY A 4 -20.08 -28.02 10.29
C GLY A 4 -18.69 -27.42 10.08
N PRO A 5 -18.41 -26.83 8.91
CA PRO A 5 -17.12 -26.22 8.62
C PRO A 5 -16.86 -25.09 9.61
N GLY A 6 -15.89 -25.29 10.50
CA GLY A 6 -15.46 -24.29 11.47
C GLY A 6 -14.78 -23.12 10.76
N ASP A 7 -15.12 -21.92 11.20
CA ASP A 7 -14.34 -20.69 11.05
C ASP A 7 -12.82 -21.01 11.03
N GLY A 8 -12.19 -20.88 9.86
CA GLY A 8 -10.74 -21.03 9.67
C GLY A 8 -9.90 -19.98 10.41
N GLY A 9 -10.50 -19.14 11.24
CA GLY A 9 -9.93 -18.01 11.97
C GLY A 9 -9.29 -18.36 13.31
N ARG A 10 -9.10 -19.65 13.62
CA ARG A 10 -8.35 -20.09 14.80
C ARG A 10 -6.97 -20.66 14.47
N VAL A 11 -6.36 -20.24 13.36
CA VAL A 11 -4.94 -20.49 13.14
C VAL A 11 -4.17 -19.66 14.16
N ARG A 12 -3.86 -20.27 15.31
CA ARG A 12 -2.87 -19.72 16.25
C ARG A 12 -1.61 -19.44 15.45
N ILE A 13 -1.19 -18.17 15.44
CA ILE A 13 0.11 -17.78 14.91
C ILE A 13 1.15 -18.66 15.61
N PRO A 14 2.01 -19.38 14.86
CA PRO A 14 3.04 -20.22 15.46
C PRO A 14 3.90 -19.46 16.47
N ASP A 15 4.46 -20.19 17.43
CA ASP A 15 5.39 -19.58 18.38
C ASP A 15 6.67 -19.18 17.67
N LEU A 16 7.12 -17.94 17.91
CA LEU A 16 8.35 -17.44 17.30
C LEU A 16 9.54 -17.91 18.12
N ARG A 17 10.60 -18.35 17.44
CA ARG A 17 11.85 -18.80 18.05
C ARG A 17 12.97 -17.87 17.61
N ARG A 18 13.80 -17.46 18.57
CA ARG A 18 15.02 -16.69 18.32
C ARG A 18 16.19 -17.38 19.00
N LYS A 19 17.33 -17.45 18.30
CA LYS A 19 18.61 -17.84 18.89
C LYS A 19 19.42 -16.58 19.19
N ALA A 20 19.60 -16.26 20.46
CA ALA A 20 20.48 -15.18 20.91
C ALA A 20 21.53 -15.78 21.85
N GLY A 21 22.81 -15.67 21.49
CA GLY A 21 23.92 -16.14 22.35
C GLY A 21 23.90 -17.64 22.68
N GLY A 22 23.28 -18.49 21.84
CA GLY A 22 23.19 -19.94 22.07
C GLY A 22 21.99 -20.39 22.91
N VAL A 23 21.18 -19.46 23.43
CA VAL A 23 19.92 -19.76 24.12
C VAL A 23 18.75 -19.60 23.14
N GLU A 24 17.86 -20.59 23.10
CA GLU A 24 16.59 -20.47 22.38
C GLU A 24 15.55 -19.75 23.24
N GLU A 25 15.06 -18.63 22.75
CA GLU A 25 13.95 -17.90 23.33
C GLU A 25 12.67 -18.16 22.53
N LEU A 26 11.54 -18.28 23.22
CA LEU A 26 10.23 -18.53 22.62
C LEU A 26 9.25 -17.39 22.93
N ALA A 27 8.65 -16.80 21.90
CA ALA A 27 7.53 -15.88 22.04
C ALA A 27 6.20 -16.60 21.80
N VAL A 28 5.40 -16.72 22.85
CA VAL A 28 4.12 -17.46 22.85
C VAL A 28 2.93 -16.53 22.79
N THR A 29 3.02 -15.37 23.44
CA THR A 29 1.94 -14.36 23.47
C THR A 29 1.96 -13.47 22.22
N ASN A 30 0.80 -12.97 21.82
CA ASN A 30 0.69 -12.05 20.67
C ASN A 30 1.52 -10.77 20.90
N GLU A 31 1.59 -10.28 22.13
CA GLU A 31 2.37 -9.10 22.50
C GLU A 31 3.87 -9.34 22.27
N GLN A 32 4.41 -10.46 22.77
CA GLN A 32 5.80 -10.83 22.55
C GLN A 32 6.10 -11.01 21.05
N LYS A 33 5.18 -11.65 20.32
CA LYS A 33 5.33 -11.85 18.87
C LYS A 33 5.36 -10.52 18.12
N SER A 34 4.43 -9.62 18.44
CA SER A 34 4.36 -8.27 17.86
C SER A 34 5.66 -7.50 18.09
N GLN A 35 6.14 -7.44 19.33
CA GLN A 35 7.37 -6.73 19.69
C GLN A 35 8.61 -7.30 18.96
N TRP A 36 8.69 -8.63 18.82
CA TRP A 36 9.79 -9.27 18.11
C TRP A 36 9.77 -8.95 16.62
N LEU A 37 8.60 -9.06 15.99
CA LEU A 37 8.44 -8.72 14.57
C LEU A 37 8.75 -7.25 14.31
N VAL A 38 8.27 -6.34 15.16
CA VAL A 38 8.59 -4.91 15.04
C VAL A 38 10.10 -4.70 15.13
N LYS A 39 10.77 -5.30 16.12
CA LYS A 39 12.21 -5.13 16.29
C LYS A 39 13.03 -5.69 15.12
N GLU A 40 12.62 -6.83 14.56
CA GLU A 40 13.34 -7.51 13.48
C GLU A 40 13.13 -6.82 12.12
N PHE A 41 11.89 -6.48 11.80
CA PHE A 41 11.53 -5.89 10.50
C PHE A 41 11.69 -4.37 10.45
N TYR A 42 11.64 -3.70 11.61
CA TYR A 42 11.81 -2.25 11.74
C TYR A 42 12.94 -1.94 12.73
N PRO A 43 14.19 -2.30 12.39
CA PRO A 43 15.33 -1.97 13.22
C PRO A 43 15.38 -0.46 13.46
N ALA A 44 15.83 -0.06 14.66
CA ALA A 44 16.02 1.35 14.97
C ALA A 44 16.87 2.00 13.87
N ARG A 45 16.43 3.17 13.40
CA ARG A 45 17.15 3.95 12.39
C ARG A 45 18.61 4.04 12.84
N SER A 46 19.54 3.60 11.99
CA SER A 46 20.97 3.73 12.29
C SER A 46 21.24 5.20 12.63
N PRO A 47 21.98 5.52 13.71
CA PRO A 47 22.35 6.90 14.02
C PRO A 47 23.20 7.53 12.89
N ALA A 48 23.75 6.72 12.00
CA ALA A 48 24.47 7.15 10.80
C ALA A 48 23.60 7.27 9.54
N ALA A 49 22.27 7.14 9.64
CA ALA A 49 21.35 7.49 8.56
C ALA A 49 21.23 9.02 8.46
N THR A 50 22.38 9.66 8.23
CA THR A 50 22.48 11.02 7.73
C THR A 50 21.81 11.01 6.35
N ASP A 51 21.10 12.08 6.02
CA ASP A 51 20.71 12.29 4.63
C ASP A 51 21.96 12.10 3.74
N PRO A 52 21.80 11.52 2.54
CA PRO A 52 22.92 11.33 1.64
C PRO A 52 23.71 12.64 1.55
N PRO A 53 25.05 12.60 1.61
CA PRO A 53 25.88 13.79 1.45
C PRO A 53 25.36 14.65 0.30
N HIS A 54 25.40 15.98 0.44
CA HIS A 54 24.92 16.89 -0.61
C HIS A 54 25.53 16.62 -2.00
N ASP A 55 26.67 15.93 -2.04
CA ASP A 55 27.42 15.54 -3.24
C ASP A 55 27.19 14.07 -3.67
N THR A 56 26.07 13.47 -3.26
CA THR A 56 25.73 12.09 -3.68
C THR A 56 25.27 12.11 -5.13
N GLU A 57 26.11 11.61 -6.03
CA GLU A 57 25.73 11.36 -7.42
C GLU A 57 24.79 10.15 -7.50
N TYR A 58 23.52 10.41 -7.78
CA TYR A 58 22.57 9.36 -8.11
C TYR A 58 22.77 8.91 -9.57
N PRO A 59 22.56 7.61 -9.86
CA PRO A 59 22.57 7.15 -11.25
C PRO A 59 21.50 7.88 -12.06
N GLU A 60 21.73 7.99 -13.37
CA GLU A 60 20.75 8.60 -14.27
C GLU A 60 19.40 7.89 -14.13
N PRO A 61 18.29 8.64 -13.97
CA PRO A 61 16.97 8.04 -13.87
C PRO A 61 16.68 7.13 -15.06
N LEU A 62 16.30 5.88 -14.77
CA LEU A 62 15.97 4.89 -15.80
C LEU A 62 14.76 5.30 -16.66
N TRP A 63 13.94 6.22 -16.16
CA TRP A 63 12.77 6.73 -16.85
C TRP A 63 12.62 8.23 -16.65
N ARG A 64 12.03 8.87 -17.65
CA ARG A 64 11.59 10.26 -17.56
C ARG A 64 10.14 10.28 -17.09
N TYR A 65 9.81 11.29 -16.32
CA TYR A 65 8.43 11.51 -15.93
C TYR A 65 7.58 11.82 -17.16
N GLU A 66 6.44 11.14 -17.28
CA GLU A 66 5.44 11.38 -18.32
C GLU A 66 4.12 11.77 -17.65
N PRO A 67 3.52 12.90 -18.05
CA PRO A 67 2.19 13.26 -17.57
C PRO A 67 1.17 12.18 -17.91
N ILE A 68 0.19 12.02 -17.03
CA ILE A 68 -0.89 11.06 -17.21
C ILE A 68 -1.56 11.18 -18.60
N SER A 69 -1.82 10.05 -19.24
CA SER A 69 -2.48 9.97 -20.55
C SER A 69 -3.76 9.15 -20.48
N GLU A 70 -4.66 9.37 -21.43
CA GLU A 70 -5.94 8.66 -21.49
C GLU A 70 -5.72 7.15 -21.61
N ARG A 71 -4.71 6.75 -22.41
CA ARG A 71 -4.27 5.36 -22.54
C ARG A 71 -3.91 4.74 -21.19
N ILE A 72 -3.18 5.47 -20.34
CA ILE A 72 -2.82 4.99 -18.99
C ILE A 72 -4.08 4.84 -18.14
N LEU A 73 -4.98 5.83 -18.14
CA LEU A 73 -6.24 5.76 -17.39
C LEU A 73 -7.10 4.57 -17.83
N CYS A 74 -7.32 4.37 -19.13
CA CYS A 74 -8.09 3.25 -19.66
C CYS A 74 -7.45 1.90 -19.25
N THR A 75 -6.13 1.79 -19.31
CA THR A 75 -5.41 0.58 -18.91
C THR A 75 -5.57 0.27 -17.42
N VAL A 76 -5.47 1.29 -16.56
CA VAL A 76 -5.62 1.14 -15.11
C VAL A 76 -7.07 0.75 -14.76
N VAL A 77 -8.05 1.43 -15.35
CA VAL A 77 -9.47 1.13 -15.14
C VAL A 77 -9.83 -0.29 -15.60
N ALA A 78 -9.27 -0.75 -16.73
CA ALA A 78 -9.48 -2.12 -17.21
C ALA A 78 -9.02 -3.17 -16.18
N LYS A 79 -7.88 -2.94 -15.51
CA LYS A 79 -7.31 -3.83 -14.49
C LYS A 79 -8.00 -3.75 -13.13
N SER A 80 -8.77 -2.70 -12.86
CA SER A 80 -9.47 -2.52 -11.58
C SER A 80 -10.54 -3.61 -11.35
N LYS A 81 -10.88 -3.91 -10.09
CA LYS A 81 -12.03 -4.77 -9.75
C LYS A 81 -13.30 -3.91 -9.69
N PRO A 82 -14.40 -4.26 -10.39
CA PRO A 82 -15.57 -3.41 -10.54
C PRO A 82 -16.26 -3.03 -9.22
N TRP A 83 -16.34 -3.95 -8.26
CA TRP A 83 -17.11 -3.74 -7.02
C TRP A 83 -16.26 -3.21 -5.85
N LYS A 84 -15.06 -2.71 -6.14
CA LYS A 84 -14.23 -2.04 -5.14
C LYS A 84 -14.59 -0.56 -5.11
N ALA A 85 -14.85 -0.05 -3.92
CA ALA A 85 -14.89 1.37 -3.61
C ALA A 85 -13.64 1.69 -2.78
N THR A 86 -13.04 2.85 -3.02
CA THR A 86 -11.83 3.29 -2.32
C THR A 86 -12.15 3.77 -0.90
N ARG A 87 -13.38 4.25 -0.69
CA ARG A 87 -13.88 4.77 0.60
C ARG A 87 -15.37 4.50 0.76
N SER A 88 -15.85 4.40 2.00
CA SER A 88 -17.29 4.31 2.26
C SER A 88 -18.02 5.53 1.66
N GLY A 89 -19.16 5.30 1.02
CA GLY A 89 -19.94 6.35 0.35
C GLY A 89 -19.39 6.83 -1.00
N THR A 90 -18.23 6.34 -1.44
CA THR A 90 -17.76 6.59 -2.82
C THR A 90 -18.34 5.59 -3.80
N PHE A 91 -18.44 6.01 -5.06
CA PHE A 91 -18.93 5.13 -6.11
C PHE A 91 -17.93 4.00 -6.40
N PRO A 92 -18.43 2.80 -6.74
CA PRO A 92 -17.57 1.66 -7.08
C PRO A 92 -16.83 1.89 -8.40
N ASN A 93 -15.72 1.18 -8.59
CA ASN A 93 -14.93 1.18 -9.83
C ASN A 93 -15.74 0.79 -11.08
N SER A 94 -16.92 0.16 -10.93
CA SER A 94 -17.82 -0.15 -12.04
C SER A 94 -18.23 1.10 -12.81
N VAL A 95 -18.39 2.25 -12.15
CA VAL A 95 -18.65 3.54 -12.83
C VAL A 95 -17.52 3.87 -13.79
N TYR A 96 -16.27 3.77 -13.33
CA TYR A 96 -15.13 3.97 -14.22
C TYR A 96 -15.12 2.92 -15.34
N LYS A 97 -15.32 1.63 -15.03
CA LYS A 97 -15.29 0.58 -16.06
C LYS A 97 -16.29 0.79 -17.20
N PHE A 98 -17.49 1.25 -16.89
CA PHE A 98 -18.55 1.42 -17.89
C PHE A 98 -18.53 2.81 -18.55
N CYS A 99 -17.88 3.80 -17.94
CA CYS A 99 -17.92 5.18 -18.42
C CYS A 99 -16.53 5.76 -18.78
N ILE A 100 -15.46 4.97 -18.78
CA ILE A 100 -14.09 5.50 -18.98
C ILE A 100 -13.93 6.25 -20.30
N GLU A 101 -14.56 5.78 -21.38
CA GLU A 101 -14.54 6.46 -22.69
C GLU A 101 -15.10 7.88 -22.63
N LEU A 102 -16.02 8.18 -21.70
CA LEU A 102 -16.58 9.51 -21.48
C LEU A 102 -15.77 10.34 -20.47
N LEU A 103 -15.09 9.67 -19.55
CA LEU A 103 -14.43 10.29 -18.41
C LEU A 103 -12.94 10.57 -18.65
N ALA A 104 -12.26 9.75 -19.46
CA ALA A 104 -10.80 9.74 -19.59
C ALA A 104 -10.22 11.12 -19.91
N GLY A 105 -10.76 11.82 -20.92
CA GLY A 105 -10.27 13.14 -21.31
C GLY A 105 -10.39 14.18 -20.18
N ARG A 106 -11.51 14.18 -19.45
CA ARG A 106 -11.72 15.11 -18.31
C ARG A 106 -10.82 14.77 -17.13
N LEU A 107 -10.69 13.49 -16.80
CA LEU A 107 -9.83 13.02 -15.73
C LEU A 107 -8.36 13.34 -16.02
N CYS A 108 -7.91 13.16 -17.26
CA CYS A 108 -6.56 13.50 -17.68
C CYS A 108 -6.24 14.98 -17.44
N VAL A 109 -7.15 15.89 -17.79
CA VAL A 109 -6.95 17.33 -17.56
C VAL A 109 -6.81 17.63 -16.07
N ILE A 110 -7.69 17.06 -15.23
CA ILE A 110 -7.66 17.25 -13.78
C ILE A 110 -6.33 16.75 -13.19
N TYR A 111 -5.94 15.52 -13.50
CA TYR A 111 -4.70 14.94 -12.96
C TYR A 111 -3.44 15.69 -13.43
N ARG A 112 -3.39 16.14 -14.69
CA ARG A 112 -2.28 16.99 -15.19
C ARG A 112 -2.24 18.35 -14.49
N ALA A 113 -3.40 18.92 -14.19
CA ALA A 113 -3.48 20.18 -13.46
C ALA A 113 -2.97 20.02 -12.02
N LEU A 114 -3.34 18.94 -11.33
CA LEU A 114 -2.84 18.65 -9.97
C LEU A 114 -1.31 18.57 -9.94
N ASP A 115 -0.73 17.84 -10.89
CA ASP A 115 0.72 17.71 -11.03
C ASP A 115 1.39 19.06 -11.33
N SER A 116 0.85 19.83 -12.29
CA SER A 116 1.37 21.16 -12.64
C SER A 116 1.29 22.16 -11.48
N LEU A 117 0.29 22.03 -10.62
CA LEU A 117 0.10 22.87 -9.44
C LEU A 117 0.88 22.38 -8.20
N GLY A 118 1.49 21.19 -8.26
CA GLY A 118 2.05 20.52 -7.09
C GLY A 118 1.01 20.32 -5.98
N HIS A 119 -0.27 20.18 -6.34
CA HIS A 119 -1.37 20.10 -5.38
C HIS A 119 -1.76 18.65 -5.11
N GLU A 120 -1.62 18.24 -3.86
CA GLU A 120 -2.08 16.94 -3.37
C GLU A 120 -3.27 17.18 -2.42
N PRO A 121 -4.49 16.73 -2.77
CA PRO A 121 -5.65 16.84 -1.88
C PRO A 121 -5.39 16.10 -0.57
N ALA A 122 -5.60 16.77 0.57
CA ALA A 122 -5.34 16.19 1.90
C ALA A 122 -6.10 14.88 2.13
N ASP A 123 -7.31 14.76 1.60
CA ASP A 123 -8.15 13.58 1.69
C ASP A 123 -7.54 12.34 1.03
N TRP A 124 -6.62 12.49 0.06
CA TRP A 124 -5.97 11.34 -0.60
C TRP A 124 -4.95 10.65 0.29
N ARG A 125 -4.49 11.30 1.35
CA ARG A 125 -3.59 10.70 2.36
C ARG A 125 -4.32 9.82 3.35
N VAL A 126 -5.65 9.92 3.42
CA VAL A 126 -6.47 9.18 4.36
C VAL A 126 -6.86 7.84 3.75
N THR A 127 -6.30 6.75 4.27
CA THR A 127 -6.69 5.39 3.88
C THR A 127 -7.70 4.84 4.89
N GLU A 128 -8.95 4.66 4.48
CA GLU A 128 -9.95 3.93 5.27
C GLU A 128 -9.89 2.43 4.92
N THR A 129 -9.52 1.59 5.88
CA THR A 129 -9.65 0.13 5.73
C THR A 129 -11.04 -0.27 6.20
N ILE A 130 -11.92 -0.59 5.27
CA ILE A 130 -13.23 -1.18 5.58
C ILE A 130 -12.98 -2.66 5.90
N VAL A 131 -13.04 -3.01 7.18
CA VAL A 131 -12.94 -4.39 7.70
C VAL A 131 -14.31 -5.05 7.65
#